data_AF-A0A5A4U7G2-F1
#
_entry.id   AF-A0A5A4U7G2-F1
#
_cell.length_a   1.000
_cell.length_b   1.000
_cell.length_c   1.000
_cell.angle_alpha   90.00
_cell.angle_beta   90.00
_cell.angle_gamma   90.00
#
_symmetry.space_group_name_H-M   'P 1'
#
loop_
_entity.id
_entity.type
_entity.pdbx_description
1 polymer ?
#
loop_
_entity_poly.entity_id
_entity_poly.type
_entity_poly.pdbx_seq_one_letter_code
_entity_poly.pdbx_strand_id
1 'polypeptide(L)'
;MYLLLYPTKFDFINYIDYLKNKWEQLDKNSYDPNLAIAIHINWTSTDKTNYLIKQSKIKLNSYVKLRDFSNLAPLNLPLNTKYPTWGKLVTEIVNPNTYKLINLYSDLKRKLNRVLEVSILSDMDREVNIFAGDSGIKTGSFLDKFINKTNEHFIRIVNNTTYHIKEGKLFFIYDRLFPKEFITKLRKNKKFSLDIMTLDIETFLNSNNKMNIYCVSFYDGTKPRSFYLTDCPSIENLIKDLLDNIFSKIYSGKEIYIHNLSNFDLIFLYKYIINYPNLNITPIIKDGKFINLEIYFGGTGYMYKVNFKDSLLLLPNSLDKLGKSFNVKNQKDIFPHKFVSKNTLNYIGNVPSIDYFINLSEDKYNEYVSRFNNNWSLKNEVIKYCEQDCIALYQVINNFGSEFFKEFSVNISTTPTLPSATFRVYRSNFMPENVKIPAIGGNMFVDLRNGYYGGHVDMYIPKNFDNNLVYHYDVNSLYPHVMKTCKYPTKYFAHFHGDITKMNEYVKLFNDFVSFLRVRVKAPSITHHLLPFKLNNTTIYAVGTW
;
A
#
# COMPACT_ATOMS: atom_id res chain seq x y z
N MET A 1 13.50 -6.76 -14.54
CA MET A 1 12.02 -6.82 -14.64
C MET A 1 11.49 -8.09 -13.98
N TYR A 2 10.32 -8.07 -13.31
CA TYR A 2 9.70 -9.29 -12.77
C TYR A 2 8.79 -9.99 -13.79
N LEU A 3 8.91 -11.30 -14.00
CA LEU A 3 8.22 -12.03 -15.08
C LEU A 3 7.56 -13.36 -14.68
N LEU A 4 6.47 -13.71 -15.36
CA LEU A 4 5.80 -15.02 -15.37
C LEU A 4 5.97 -15.64 -16.78
N LEU A 5 6.57 -16.82 -16.94
CA LEU A 5 6.90 -17.39 -18.27
C LEU A 5 6.46 -18.86 -18.43
N TYR A 6 6.01 -19.22 -19.64
CA TYR A 6 5.81 -20.60 -20.16
C TYR A 6 6.48 -20.72 -21.55
N PRO A 7 7.17 -21.82 -21.91
CA PRO A 7 7.95 -21.89 -23.14
C PRO A 7 7.29 -22.70 -24.28
N THR A 8 7.41 -22.22 -25.52
CA THR A 8 7.45 -23.08 -26.72
C THR A 8 8.59 -22.65 -27.64
N LYS A 9 9.11 -23.61 -28.40
CA LYS A 9 10.50 -23.73 -28.86
C LYS A 9 10.48 -23.90 -30.39
N PHE A 10 11.11 -23.01 -31.16
CA PHE A 10 11.74 -23.23 -32.47
C PHE A 10 12.02 -21.87 -33.12
N ASP A 11 13.26 -21.38 -32.99
CA ASP A 11 14.14 -20.94 -34.10
C ASP A 11 15.45 -20.30 -33.56
N PHE A 12 16.14 -21.03 -32.67
CA PHE A 12 17.13 -20.44 -31.75
C PHE A 12 18.57 -20.50 -32.26
N ILE A 13 18.89 -21.36 -33.24
CA ILE A 13 20.29 -21.70 -33.57
C ILE A 13 20.87 -20.70 -34.59
N ASN A 14 20.13 -20.35 -35.64
CA ASN A 14 20.60 -19.41 -36.67
C ASN A 14 20.78 -17.97 -36.14
N TYR A 15 20.11 -17.62 -35.05
CA TYR A 15 20.18 -16.29 -34.43
C TYR A 15 21.31 -16.14 -33.42
N ILE A 16 21.75 -17.24 -32.79
CA ILE A 16 22.86 -17.25 -31.82
C ILE A 16 24.21 -16.99 -32.50
N ASP A 17 24.42 -17.51 -33.70
CA ASP A 17 25.67 -17.32 -34.45
C ASP A 17 25.80 -15.90 -35.04
N TYR A 18 24.68 -15.26 -35.37
CA TYR A 18 24.63 -13.85 -35.77
C TYR A 18 24.97 -12.90 -34.60
N LEU A 19 24.51 -13.22 -33.38
CA LEU A 19 24.73 -12.37 -32.20
C LEU A 19 26.15 -12.50 -31.61
N LYS A 20 26.80 -13.67 -31.71
CA LYS A 20 28.20 -13.85 -31.27
C LYS A 20 29.16 -12.92 -32.00
N ASN A 21 28.96 -12.72 -33.31
CA ASN A 21 29.83 -11.86 -34.13
C ASN A 21 29.64 -10.35 -33.89
N LYS A 22 28.54 -9.91 -33.25
CA LYS A 22 28.30 -8.48 -32.93
C LYS A 22 28.61 -8.09 -31.48
N TRP A 23 28.86 -9.06 -30.60
CA TRP A 23 29.04 -8.81 -29.18
C TRP A 23 30.43 -8.22 -28.83
N GLU A 24 31.45 -8.41 -29.66
CA GLU A 24 32.81 -7.93 -29.37
C GLU A 24 33.00 -6.41 -29.55
N GLN A 25 32.06 -5.71 -30.19
CA GLN A 25 32.25 -4.31 -30.59
C GLN A 25 31.56 -3.26 -29.68
N LEU A 26 30.71 -3.66 -28.72
CA LEU A 26 29.73 -2.72 -28.15
C LEU A 26 29.72 -2.53 -26.62
N ASP A 27 30.65 -3.07 -25.82
CA ASP A 27 30.60 -2.79 -24.38
C ASP A 27 31.96 -2.54 -23.73
N LYS A 28 32.26 -1.25 -23.51
CA LYS A 28 33.16 -0.82 -22.44
C LYS A 28 32.42 -0.97 -21.09
N ASN A 29 32.42 -2.21 -20.58
CA ASN A 29 32.39 -2.59 -19.15
C ASN A 29 31.23 -2.10 -18.24
N SER A 30 30.01 -1.80 -18.71
CA SER A 30 29.01 -1.20 -17.80
C SER A 30 27.67 -1.92 -17.59
N TYR A 31 27.34 -3.06 -18.23
CA TYR A 31 26.02 -3.72 -17.98
C TYR A 31 25.94 -5.26 -18.20
N ASP A 32 25.88 -6.08 -17.12
CA ASP A 32 25.93 -7.57 -17.15
C ASP A 32 24.55 -8.33 -17.09
N PRO A 33 24.20 -9.17 -18.10
CA PRO A 33 22.90 -9.85 -18.29
C PRO A 33 22.45 -10.86 -17.24
N ASN A 34 23.25 -11.13 -16.22
CA ASN A 34 22.99 -12.16 -15.21
C ASN A 34 22.36 -11.65 -13.90
N LEU A 35 21.60 -10.54 -13.93
CA LEU A 35 20.97 -9.95 -12.74
C LEU A 35 19.54 -10.46 -12.57
N ALA A 36 19.39 -11.58 -11.85
CA ALA A 36 18.08 -12.04 -11.38
C ALA A 36 17.92 -12.01 -9.85
N ILE A 37 16.81 -11.45 -9.34
CA ILE A 37 16.37 -11.43 -7.92
C ILE A 37 15.02 -12.15 -7.88
N ALA A 38 14.80 -13.14 -7.04
CA ALA A 38 13.62 -13.97 -7.21
C ALA A 38 12.93 -14.46 -5.92
N ILE A 39 11.60 -14.64 -5.97
CA ILE A 39 10.72 -15.12 -4.88
C ILE A 39 9.83 -16.26 -5.44
N HIS A 40 9.70 -17.42 -4.80
CA HIS A 40 8.81 -18.54 -5.21
C HIS A 40 7.51 -18.60 -4.39
N ILE A 41 6.43 -19.12 -5.00
CA ILE A 41 5.03 -19.11 -4.56
C ILE A 41 4.31 -20.37 -5.07
N ASN A 42 3.60 -21.08 -4.21
CA ASN A 42 2.83 -22.26 -4.62
C ASN A 42 1.49 -21.88 -5.30
N TRP A 43 0.98 -22.69 -6.25
CA TRP A 43 -0.33 -22.48 -6.88
C TRP A 43 -1.28 -23.69 -6.71
N THR A 44 -2.59 -23.45 -6.58
CA THR A 44 -3.62 -24.51 -6.64
C THR A 44 -4.85 -24.05 -7.42
N SER A 45 -5.52 -24.96 -8.14
CA SER A 45 -6.83 -24.71 -8.78
C SER A 45 -7.92 -24.92 -7.76
N THR A 46 -8.91 -24.05 -7.77
CA THR A 46 -10.15 -24.25 -7.03
C THR A 46 -11.06 -25.14 -7.86
N ASP A 47 -10.81 -26.46 -7.83
CA ASP A 47 -11.87 -27.41 -8.12
C ASP A 47 -11.83 -28.58 -7.13
N LYS A 48 -13.00 -28.96 -6.62
CA LYS A 48 -13.15 -29.73 -5.37
C LYS A 48 -12.65 -31.18 -5.43
N THR A 49 -12.22 -31.72 -6.58
CA THR A 49 -12.15 -33.18 -6.75
C THR A 49 -10.88 -33.78 -7.33
N ASN A 50 -9.91 -33.06 -7.89
CA ASN A 50 -8.76 -33.76 -8.53
C ASN A 50 -7.41 -33.06 -8.30
N TYR A 51 -6.74 -33.46 -7.21
CA TYR A 51 -5.31 -33.28 -7.02
C TYR A 51 -4.57 -34.50 -7.57
N LEU A 52 -4.32 -34.55 -8.87
CA LEU A 52 -3.41 -35.54 -9.44
C LEU A 52 -2.35 -34.86 -10.30
N ILE A 53 -1.10 -35.03 -9.85
CA ILE A 53 0.12 -34.50 -10.44
C ILE A 53 0.56 -35.46 -11.56
N LYS A 54 0.69 -34.97 -12.79
CA LYS A 54 1.48 -35.66 -13.82
C LYS A 54 2.72 -34.83 -14.13
N GLN A 55 3.88 -35.43 -13.86
CA GLN A 55 5.21 -34.90 -14.20
C GLN A 55 5.60 -35.30 -15.61
N SER A 56 6.18 -34.37 -16.37
CA SER A 56 7.00 -34.71 -17.53
C SER A 56 8.44 -34.23 -17.29
N LYS A 57 9.41 -35.07 -17.65
CA LYS A 57 10.85 -34.86 -17.44
C LYS A 57 11.47 -34.26 -18.70
N ILE A 58 12.23 -33.18 -18.55
CA ILE A 58 13.20 -32.73 -19.56
C ILE A 58 14.52 -32.41 -18.83
N LYS A 59 15.63 -32.92 -19.39
CA LYS A 59 17.00 -32.62 -18.95
C LYS A 59 17.58 -31.48 -19.79
N LEU A 60 18.27 -30.56 -19.15
CA LEU A 60 19.17 -29.60 -19.82
C LEU A 60 20.51 -29.54 -19.05
N ASN A 61 21.60 -29.73 -19.80
CA ASN A 61 22.98 -29.32 -19.49
C ASN A 61 23.23 -27.98 -20.25
N SER A 62 24.13 -27.06 -19.92
CA SER A 62 25.32 -27.00 -19.06
C SER A 62 25.75 -25.53 -18.84
N TYR A 63 26.38 -25.29 -17.69
CA TYR A 63 27.36 -24.26 -17.30
C TYR A 63 27.24 -22.79 -17.77
N VAL A 64 27.04 -21.88 -16.80
CA VAL A 64 27.27 -20.43 -16.92
C VAL A 64 27.96 -19.90 -15.65
N LYS A 65 28.88 -18.93 -15.82
CA LYS A 65 29.69 -18.26 -14.78
C LYS A 65 28.87 -17.88 -13.53
N LEU A 66 29.45 -18.12 -12.35
CA LEU A 66 28.91 -17.75 -11.04
C LEU A 66 29.22 -16.27 -10.75
N ARG A 67 28.22 -15.50 -10.29
CA ARG A 67 28.36 -14.08 -9.93
C ARG A 67 28.61 -13.95 -8.43
N ASP A 68 29.41 -12.96 -8.03
CA ASP A 68 29.80 -12.74 -6.63
C ASP A 68 28.95 -11.62 -5.98
N PHE A 69 28.34 -11.92 -4.84
CA PHE A 69 27.51 -11.02 -4.02
C PHE A 69 28.18 -10.71 -2.67
N SER A 70 29.51 -10.67 -2.60
CA SER A 70 30.28 -10.48 -1.36
C SER A 70 29.89 -9.25 -0.51
N ASN A 71 29.22 -8.24 -1.08
CA ASN A 71 28.65 -7.13 -0.32
C ASN A 71 27.48 -7.53 0.61
N LEU A 72 26.88 -8.69 0.39
CA LEU A 72 25.85 -9.31 1.24
C LEU A 72 26.44 -10.38 2.18
N ALA A 73 27.76 -10.38 2.37
CA ALA A 73 28.43 -11.33 3.25
C ALA A 73 27.82 -11.31 4.66
N PRO A 74 27.45 -12.47 5.21
CA PRO A 74 26.83 -12.52 6.53
C PRO A 74 27.78 -11.99 7.59
N LEU A 75 27.24 -11.15 8.48
CA LEU A 75 27.92 -10.71 9.71
C LEU A 75 29.24 -9.94 9.46
N ASN A 76 29.52 -9.51 8.22
CA ASN A 76 30.80 -8.91 7.79
C ASN A 76 32.04 -9.79 8.06
N LEU A 77 31.87 -11.12 8.07
CA LEU A 77 32.96 -12.07 8.28
C LEU A 77 33.54 -12.57 6.95
N PRO A 78 34.80 -13.06 6.93
CA PRO A 78 35.42 -13.61 5.73
C PRO A 78 34.62 -14.74 5.06
N LEU A 79 34.63 -14.77 3.73
CA LEU A 79 33.95 -15.77 2.89
C LEU A 79 34.82 -17.00 2.58
N ASN A 80 35.64 -17.41 3.53
CA ASN A 80 36.36 -18.68 3.45
C ASN A 80 36.14 -19.46 4.75
N THR A 81 36.81 -20.59 4.95
CA THR A 81 36.80 -21.38 6.19
C THR A 81 38.19 -21.52 6.80
N LYS A 82 39.16 -20.72 6.33
CA LYS A 82 40.51 -20.65 6.88
C LYS A 82 40.48 -19.80 8.16
N TYR A 83 39.67 -20.17 9.15
CA TYR A 83 39.43 -19.37 10.36
C TYR A 83 40.70 -18.88 11.06
N PRO A 84 41.80 -19.67 11.16
CA PRO A 84 43.05 -19.19 11.77
C PRO A 84 43.66 -17.97 11.06
N THR A 85 43.29 -17.69 9.80
CA THR A 85 43.75 -16.53 9.04
C THR A 85 42.94 -15.26 9.31
N TRP A 86 41.80 -15.36 10.00
CA TRP A 86 40.89 -14.23 10.18
C TRP A 86 41.32 -13.29 11.32
N GLY A 87 42.17 -13.76 12.23
CA GLY A 87 42.60 -13.03 13.41
C GLY A 87 43.71 -13.78 14.16
N LYS A 88 43.98 -13.36 15.39
CA LYS A 88 44.98 -13.99 16.26
C LYS A 88 44.33 -15.15 17.03
N LEU A 89 44.94 -16.33 16.94
CA LEU A 89 44.57 -17.51 17.72
C LEU A 89 44.86 -17.26 19.20
N VAL A 90 43.87 -17.53 20.06
CA VAL A 90 44.03 -17.58 21.51
C VAL A 90 44.07 -19.05 21.91
N THR A 91 45.28 -19.55 22.12
CA THR A 91 45.52 -20.92 22.57
C THR A 91 45.32 -21.02 24.08
N GLU A 92 44.08 -21.07 24.53
CA GLU A 92 43.74 -21.63 25.84
C GLU A 92 43.06 -22.99 25.58
N ILE A 93 43.75 -24.07 25.94
CA ILE A 93 43.29 -25.45 25.72
C ILE A 93 42.15 -25.72 26.71
N VAL A 94 40.90 -25.49 26.28
CA VAL A 94 39.70 -25.87 27.04
C VAL A 94 39.08 -27.16 26.47
N ASN A 95 39.25 -27.44 25.17
CA ASN A 95 38.78 -28.66 24.49
C ASN A 95 39.58 -28.86 23.18
N PRO A 96 40.07 -30.08 22.83
CA PRO A 96 40.84 -30.32 21.59
C PRO A 96 40.08 -29.98 20.30
N ASN A 97 38.76 -29.91 20.33
CA ASN A 97 37.92 -29.65 19.16
C ASN A 97 37.43 -28.19 19.05
N THR A 98 37.86 -27.29 19.92
CA THR A 98 37.40 -25.90 19.93
C THR A 98 38.57 -24.92 20.08
N TYR A 99 38.55 -23.82 19.32
CA TYR A 99 39.54 -22.74 19.45
C TYR A 99 38.93 -21.34 19.35
N LYS A 100 39.60 -20.35 19.95
CA LYS A 100 39.16 -18.96 19.99
C LYS A 100 40.03 -18.04 19.15
N LEU A 101 39.39 -17.04 18.52
CA LEU A 101 40.04 -16.03 17.68
C LEU A 101 39.68 -14.62 18.16
N ILE A 102 40.67 -13.75 18.27
CA ILE A 102 40.54 -12.33 18.61
C ILE A 102 41.18 -11.46 17.53
N ASN A 103 41.02 -10.13 17.60
CA ASN A 103 41.59 -9.19 16.61
C ASN A 103 41.24 -9.56 15.17
N LEU A 104 39.95 -9.80 14.93
CA LEU A 104 39.47 -10.28 13.64
C LEU A 104 39.50 -9.19 12.57
N TYR A 105 39.66 -9.60 11.31
CA TYR A 105 39.56 -8.74 10.14
C TYR A 105 38.53 -9.29 9.15
N SER A 106 37.77 -8.41 8.49
CA SER A 106 36.94 -8.78 7.35
C SER A 106 37.76 -8.90 6.06
N ASP A 107 37.17 -9.45 4.99
CA ASP A 107 37.79 -9.51 3.65
C ASP A 107 38.14 -8.11 3.10
N LEU A 108 37.46 -7.06 3.57
CA LEU A 108 37.76 -5.65 3.27
C LEU A 108 38.84 -5.05 4.19
N LYS A 109 39.59 -5.89 4.93
CA LYS A 109 40.63 -5.52 5.89
C LYS A 109 40.16 -4.59 7.01
N ARG A 110 38.86 -4.60 7.34
CA ARG A 110 38.33 -3.82 8.47
C ARG A 110 38.48 -4.63 9.76
N LYS A 111 39.06 -4.02 10.81
CA LYS A 111 39.13 -4.62 12.14
C LYS A 111 37.72 -4.78 12.71
N LEU A 112 37.42 -5.95 13.26
CA LEU A 112 36.13 -6.27 13.87
C LEU A 112 36.32 -6.43 15.38
N ASN A 113 35.55 -5.70 16.19
CA ASN A 113 35.59 -5.81 17.64
C ASN A 113 34.75 -7.01 18.14
N ARG A 114 35.19 -8.23 17.82
CA ARG A 114 34.49 -9.48 18.11
C ARG A 114 35.48 -10.58 18.46
N VAL A 115 35.00 -11.58 19.20
CA VAL A 115 35.70 -12.85 19.47
C VAL A 115 34.92 -13.96 18.78
N LEU A 116 35.62 -14.88 18.11
CA LEU A 116 35.01 -16.11 17.59
C LEU A 116 35.44 -17.30 18.43
N GLU A 117 34.52 -18.21 18.64
CA GLU A 117 34.79 -19.57 19.11
C GLU A 117 34.36 -20.53 18.01
N VAL A 118 35.31 -21.31 17.50
CA VAL A 118 35.08 -22.27 16.42
C VAL A 118 35.16 -23.67 16.99
N SER A 119 34.08 -24.43 16.85
CA SER A 119 33.96 -25.83 17.29
C SER A 119 33.88 -26.77 16.09
N ILE A 120 34.74 -27.79 16.09
CA ILE A 120 34.80 -28.84 15.09
C ILE A 120 33.79 -29.93 15.47
N LEU A 121 32.69 -30.03 14.72
CA LEU A 121 31.64 -31.03 15.00
C LEU A 121 31.90 -32.36 14.28
N SER A 122 32.40 -32.29 13.05
CA SER A 122 32.71 -33.44 12.19
C SER A 122 33.78 -33.05 11.17
N ASP A 123 34.21 -33.95 10.29
CA ASP A 123 35.09 -33.57 9.17
C ASP A 123 34.47 -32.50 8.26
N MET A 124 33.14 -32.47 8.19
CA MET A 124 32.38 -31.66 7.22
C MET A 124 31.68 -30.44 7.84
N ASP A 125 31.60 -30.34 9.17
CA ASP A 125 30.81 -29.31 9.84
C ASP A 125 31.61 -28.51 10.88
N ARG A 126 31.41 -27.19 10.93
CA ARG A 126 32.00 -26.27 11.90
C ARG A 126 30.93 -25.37 12.48
N GLU A 127 30.77 -25.36 13.80
CA GLU A 127 29.93 -24.38 14.50
C GLU A 127 30.79 -23.20 14.94
N VAL A 128 30.32 -21.97 14.70
CA VAL A 128 31.03 -20.75 15.10
C VAL A 128 30.13 -19.88 15.95
N ASN A 129 30.54 -19.62 17.18
CA ASN A 129 29.91 -18.66 18.08
C ASN A 129 30.63 -17.31 18.01
N ILE A 130 29.87 -16.21 18.03
CA ILE A 130 30.38 -14.84 17.92
C ILE A 130 30.06 -14.09 19.20
N PHE A 131 31.06 -13.47 19.80
CA PHE A 131 30.94 -12.68 21.02
C PHE A 131 31.38 -11.23 20.77
N ALA A 132 30.73 -10.27 21.42
CA ALA A 132 31.19 -8.89 21.44
C ALA A 132 32.56 -8.81 22.15
N GLY A 133 33.51 -8.08 21.55
CA GLY A 133 34.88 -8.00 22.09
C GLY A 133 34.94 -7.42 23.50
N ASP A 134 34.12 -6.39 23.78
CA ASP A 134 34.21 -5.65 25.04
C ASP A 134 33.43 -6.32 26.19
N SER A 135 32.28 -6.92 25.90
CA SER A 135 31.37 -7.45 26.92
C SER A 135 31.36 -8.97 27.03
N GLY A 136 31.95 -9.69 26.06
CA GLY A 136 31.89 -11.15 26.00
C GLY A 136 30.50 -11.73 25.77
N ILE A 137 29.49 -10.90 25.48
CA ILE A 137 28.11 -11.35 25.23
C ILE A 137 28.04 -12.03 23.86
N LYS A 138 27.38 -13.19 23.80
CA LYS A 138 27.11 -13.88 22.53
C LYS A 138 26.19 -13.02 21.66
N THR A 139 26.69 -12.60 20.50
CA THR A 139 25.99 -11.74 19.53
C THR A 139 25.43 -12.52 18.34
N GLY A 140 25.88 -13.76 18.14
CA GLY A 140 25.34 -14.63 17.10
C GLY A 140 26.09 -15.96 16.99
N SER A 141 25.67 -16.78 16.04
CA SER A 141 26.36 -17.98 15.64
C SER A 141 26.05 -18.33 14.19
N PHE A 142 26.88 -19.19 13.60
CA PHE A 142 26.64 -19.78 12.29
C PHE A 142 27.22 -21.18 12.19
N LEU A 143 26.76 -21.94 11.21
CA LEU A 143 27.22 -23.29 10.89
C LEU A 143 27.78 -23.30 9.47
N ASP A 144 29.05 -23.65 9.33
CA ASP A 144 29.64 -23.91 8.02
C ASP A 144 29.61 -25.42 7.73
N LYS A 145 29.10 -25.80 6.56
CA LYS A 145 29.10 -27.17 6.05
C LYS A 145 29.84 -27.28 4.73
N PHE A 146 30.87 -28.12 4.68
CA PHE A 146 31.64 -28.37 3.48
C PHE A 146 30.82 -29.18 2.46
N ILE A 147 30.82 -28.74 1.20
CA ILE A 147 30.20 -29.52 0.11
C ILE A 147 31.23 -30.49 -0.48
N ASN A 148 32.52 -30.14 -0.43
CA ASN A 148 33.62 -31.00 -0.83
C ASN A 148 34.81 -30.87 0.13
N LYS A 149 35.69 -31.88 0.12
CA LYS A 149 36.87 -31.95 0.99
C LYS A 149 37.95 -30.90 0.70
N THR A 150 37.82 -30.13 -0.40
CA THR A 150 38.81 -29.09 -0.75
C THR A 150 38.64 -27.81 0.08
N ASN A 151 37.59 -27.70 0.90
CA ASN A 151 37.24 -26.52 1.69
C ASN A 151 36.98 -25.24 0.86
N GLU A 152 36.95 -25.37 -0.46
CA GLU A 152 36.73 -24.26 -1.39
C GLU A 152 35.26 -24.12 -1.78
N HIS A 153 34.41 -25.11 -1.49
CA HIS A 153 32.97 -25.03 -1.66
C HIS A 153 32.27 -25.45 -0.36
N PHE A 154 31.56 -24.51 0.25
CA PHE A 154 30.85 -24.74 1.49
C PHE A 154 29.60 -23.85 1.55
N ILE A 155 28.69 -24.20 2.46
CA ILE A 155 27.56 -23.36 2.81
C ILE A 155 27.77 -22.81 4.22
N ARG A 156 27.42 -21.54 4.41
CA ARG A 156 27.31 -20.92 5.73
C ARG A 156 25.84 -20.74 6.06
N ILE A 157 25.39 -21.27 7.19
CA ILE A 157 24.01 -21.16 7.66
C ILE A 157 23.99 -20.19 8.84
N VAL A 158 23.33 -19.04 8.65
CA VAL A 158 23.10 -18.05 9.70
C VAL A 158 21.61 -17.94 9.90
N ASN A 159 21.12 -18.32 11.07
CA ASN A 159 19.68 -18.41 11.35
C ASN A 159 18.96 -19.28 10.29
N ASN A 160 18.08 -18.69 9.49
CA ASN A 160 17.31 -19.35 8.43
C ASN A 160 17.88 -19.14 7.02
N THR A 161 19.01 -18.44 6.92
CA THR A 161 19.63 -18.06 5.65
C THR A 161 20.85 -18.91 5.38
N THR A 162 20.90 -19.50 4.19
CA THR A 162 22.00 -20.33 3.69
C THR A 162 22.76 -19.55 2.61
N TYR A 163 24.05 -19.37 2.83
CA TYR A 163 24.98 -18.66 1.95
C TYR A 163 25.89 -19.67 1.27
N HIS A 164 25.77 -19.81 -0.05
CA HIS A 164 26.57 -20.73 -0.85
C HIS A 164 27.83 -20.03 -1.35
N ILE A 165 28.98 -20.53 -0.90
CA ILE A 165 30.27 -19.87 -1.08
C ILE A 165 31.22 -20.81 -1.80
N LYS A 166 31.80 -20.33 -2.89
CA LYS A 166 32.81 -21.07 -3.67
C LYS A 166 34.01 -20.18 -3.97
N GLU A 167 35.21 -20.67 -3.66
CA GLU A 167 36.48 -19.99 -3.94
C GLU A 167 36.52 -18.54 -3.41
N GLY A 168 36.00 -18.33 -2.19
CA GLY A 168 35.94 -17.00 -1.57
C GLY A 168 34.79 -16.11 -2.06
N LYS A 169 33.94 -16.59 -2.97
CA LYS A 169 32.85 -15.81 -3.59
C LYS A 169 31.49 -16.33 -3.18
N LEU A 170 30.63 -15.42 -2.76
CA LEU A 170 29.23 -15.72 -2.45
C LEU A 170 28.43 -15.74 -3.74
N PHE A 171 27.90 -16.90 -4.15
CA PHE A 171 27.24 -17.01 -5.46
C PHE A 171 25.74 -17.34 -5.41
N PHE A 172 25.24 -17.78 -4.26
CA PHE A 172 23.81 -17.99 -4.06
C PHE A 172 23.45 -17.77 -2.58
N ILE A 173 22.30 -17.13 -2.32
CA ILE A 173 21.77 -16.93 -0.98
C ILE A 173 20.34 -17.46 -0.98
N TYR A 174 20.03 -18.36 -0.05
CA TYR A 174 18.68 -18.88 0.16
C TYR A 174 18.21 -18.51 1.56
N ASP A 175 17.17 -17.69 1.66
CA ASP A 175 16.54 -17.34 2.93
C ASP A 175 15.20 -18.07 3.07
N ARG A 176 15.10 -18.94 4.08
CA ARG A 176 13.85 -19.64 4.39
C ARG A 176 12.94 -18.74 5.22
N LEU A 177 11.78 -18.42 4.67
CA LEU A 177 10.86 -17.48 5.29
C LEU A 177 9.86 -18.17 6.21
N PHE A 178 9.70 -17.60 7.41
CA PHE A 178 8.69 -17.97 8.38
C PHE A 178 7.89 -16.71 8.76
N PRO A 179 6.79 -16.41 8.06
CA PRO A 179 5.98 -15.25 8.37
C PRO A 179 5.51 -15.30 9.83
N LYS A 180 5.70 -14.21 10.57
CA LYS A 180 5.28 -14.09 11.98
C LYS A 180 3.84 -13.60 12.10
N GLU A 181 3.44 -12.73 11.18
CA GLU A 181 2.13 -12.10 11.15
C GLU A 181 1.31 -12.60 9.98
N PHE A 182 0.01 -12.78 10.22
CA PHE A 182 -0.92 -13.28 9.24
C PHE A 182 -2.21 -12.47 9.27
N ILE A 183 -2.72 -12.19 8.07
CA ILE A 183 -4.08 -11.76 7.87
C ILE A 183 -4.96 -13.01 7.96
N THR A 184 -5.95 -12.94 8.83
CA THR A 184 -6.85 -14.06 9.16
C THR A 184 -8.31 -13.67 8.96
N LYS A 185 -9.17 -14.71 8.88
CA LYS A 185 -10.62 -14.55 8.85
C LYS A 185 -11.09 -13.77 10.08
N LEU A 186 -12.02 -12.83 9.88
CA LEU A 186 -12.68 -12.08 10.94
C LEU A 186 -14.07 -12.64 11.21
N ARG A 187 -14.63 -12.31 12.37
CA ARG A 187 -16.05 -12.55 12.65
C ARG A 187 -16.89 -11.43 12.06
N LYS A 188 -18.07 -11.77 11.57
CA LYS A 188 -19.10 -10.80 11.17
C LYS A 188 -19.58 -10.00 12.38
N ASN A 189 -20.02 -8.77 12.16
CA ASN A 189 -20.67 -7.98 13.20
C ASN A 189 -22.08 -8.55 13.47
N LYS A 190 -22.43 -8.73 14.75
CA LYS A 190 -23.72 -9.31 15.14
C LYS A 190 -24.89 -8.33 15.04
N LYS A 191 -24.61 -7.03 15.18
CA LYS A 191 -25.61 -5.95 15.20
C LYS A 191 -25.10 -4.76 14.41
N PHE A 192 -26.03 -4.09 13.74
CA PHE A 192 -25.77 -2.80 13.13
C PHE A 192 -25.48 -1.78 14.22
N SER A 193 -24.43 -1.00 14.05
CA SER A 193 -24.08 0.09 14.97
C SER A 193 -23.41 1.20 14.18
N LEU A 194 -24.13 2.31 14.10
CA LEU A 194 -23.70 3.53 13.45
C LEU A 194 -24.32 4.69 14.22
N ASP A 195 -23.47 5.45 14.91
CA ASP A 195 -23.89 6.64 15.63
C ASP A 195 -23.07 7.83 15.13
N ILE A 196 -23.71 8.65 14.29
CA ILE A 196 -23.01 9.63 13.46
C ILE A 196 -23.49 11.05 13.75
N MET A 197 -22.63 11.99 13.38
CA MET A 197 -22.99 13.38 13.13
C MET A 197 -22.45 13.76 11.76
N THR A 198 -22.92 14.87 11.22
CA THR A 198 -22.38 15.46 9.99
C THR A 198 -22.12 16.93 10.20
N LEU A 199 -21.15 17.46 9.48
CA LEU A 199 -20.78 18.86 9.54
C LEU A 199 -20.40 19.34 8.13
N ASP A 200 -20.66 20.61 7.87
CA ASP A 200 -20.31 21.29 6.63
C ASP A 200 -19.94 22.75 6.92
N ILE A 201 -19.01 23.31 6.14
CA ILE A 201 -18.62 24.72 6.24
C ILE A 201 -18.87 25.45 4.91
N GLU A 202 -19.29 26.70 5.01
CA GLU A 202 -19.35 27.62 3.89
C GLU A 202 -18.31 28.72 4.04
N THR A 203 -17.64 29.03 2.92
CA THR A 203 -16.51 29.96 2.89
C THR A 203 -16.70 31.07 1.86
N PHE A 204 -16.07 32.22 2.10
CA PHE A 204 -16.03 33.34 1.17
C PHE A 204 -14.61 33.88 1.05
N LEU A 205 -14.29 34.53 -0.08
CA LEU A 205 -13.03 35.23 -0.27
C LEU A 205 -13.09 36.60 0.40
N ASN A 206 -12.11 36.89 1.26
CA ASN A 206 -11.93 38.25 1.78
C ASN A 206 -11.19 39.15 0.79
N SER A 207 -11.02 40.42 1.15
CA SER A 207 -10.32 41.44 0.36
C SER A 207 -8.88 41.09 -0.03
N ASN A 208 -8.26 40.11 0.66
CA ASN A 208 -6.88 39.67 0.42
C ASN A 208 -6.84 38.33 -0.34
N ASN A 209 -7.92 37.93 -1.00
CA ASN A 209 -8.07 36.64 -1.68
C ASN A 209 -7.82 35.42 -0.77
N LYS A 210 -8.07 35.55 0.54
CA LYS A 210 -8.04 34.44 1.49
C LYS A 210 -9.45 33.97 1.79
N MET A 211 -9.67 32.65 1.70
CA MET A 211 -10.93 32.03 2.10
C MET A 211 -11.10 32.10 3.63
N ASN A 212 -12.28 32.50 4.09
CA ASN A 212 -12.68 32.45 5.50
C ASN A 212 -14.04 31.78 5.63
N ILE A 213 -14.24 31.11 6.76
CA ILE A 213 -15.54 30.53 7.12
C ILE A 213 -16.50 31.67 7.44
N TYR A 214 -17.72 31.61 6.91
CA TYR A 214 -18.80 32.50 7.32
C TYR A 214 -20.03 31.78 7.85
N CYS A 215 -20.22 30.51 7.52
CA CYS A 215 -21.25 29.66 8.10
C CYS A 215 -20.68 28.27 8.35
N VAL A 216 -21.10 27.65 9.45
CA VAL A 216 -20.83 26.24 9.73
C VAL A 216 -22.09 25.64 10.32
N SER A 217 -22.47 24.47 9.82
CA SER A 217 -23.61 23.73 10.33
C SER A 217 -23.19 22.32 10.71
N PHE A 218 -23.87 21.75 11.70
CA PHE A 218 -23.78 20.33 11.97
C PHE A 218 -25.15 19.73 12.27
N TYR A 219 -25.32 18.46 11.94
CA TYR A 219 -26.54 17.69 12.20
C TYR A 219 -26.22 16.44 13.01
N ASP A 220 -26.91 16.28 14.15
CA ASP A 220 -26.68 15.18 15.10
C ASP A 220 -27.60 13.97 14.91
N GLY A 221 -28.39 13.97 13.83
CA GLY A 221 -29.44 12.98 13.57
C GLY A 221 -30.81 13.37 14.09
N THR A 222 -30.90 14.45 14.87
CA THR A 222 -32.18 14.98 15.38
C THR A 222 -32.43 16.40 14.92
N LYS A 223 -31.48 17.30 15.14
CA LYS A 223 -31.62 18.72 14.80
C LYS A 223 -30.34 19.30 14.22
N PRO A 224 -30.46 20.19 13.22
CA PRO A 224 -29.31 20.97 12.78
C PRO A 224 -29.00 22.06 13.81
N ARG A 225 -27.74 22.48 13.86
CA ARG A 225 -27.28 23.69 14.53
C ARG A 225 -26.31 24.41 13.61
N SER A 226 -26.44 25.72 13.55
CA SER A 226 -25.68 26.56 12.64
C SER A 226 -25.08 27.75 13.38
N PHE A 227 -23.88 28.13 12.99
CA PHE A 227 -23.16 29.29 13.50
C PHE A 227 -22.79 30.18 12.32
N TYR A 228 -23.00 31.48 12.47
CA TYR A 228 -22.86 32.44 11.38
C TYR A 228 -21.96 33.60 11.80
N LEU A 229 -21.06 34.02 10.91
CA LEU A 229 -19.94 34.90 11.28
C LEU A 229 -20.40 36.24 11.86
N THR A 230 -21.47 36.82 11.37
CA THR A 230 -21.95 38.12 11.85
C THR A 230 -22.68 38.05 13.18
N ASP A 231 -22.97 36.84 13.67
CA ASP A 231 -23.55 36.62 15.01
C ASP A 231 -22.45 36.50 16.09
N CYS A 232 -21.19 36.38 15.66
CA CYS A 232 -20.04 36.22 16.51
C CYS A 232 -19.10 37.45 16.39
N PRO A 233 -18.35 37.81 17.44
CA PRO A 233 -17.38 38.90 17.36
C PRO A 233 -16.23 38.65 16.37
N SER A 234 -15.90 37.38 16.12
CA SER A 234 -14.78 36.96 15.28
C SER A 234 -14.97 35.53 14.77
N ILE A 235 -14.15 35.13 13.80
CA ILE A 235 -14.10 33.72 13.35
C ILE A 235 -13.60 32.80 14.46
N GLU A 236 -12.69 33.26 15.32
CA GLU A 236 -12.22 32.51 16.49
C GLU A 236 -13.38 32.18 17.44
N ASN A 237 -14.28 33.15 17.67
CA ASN A 237 -15.47 32.93 18.50
C ASN A 237 -16.46 31.97 17.83
N LEU A 238 -16.71 32.12 16.53
CA LEU A 238 -17.59 31.21 15.78
C LEU A 238 -17.10 29.76 15.87
N ILE A 239 -15.81 29.53 15.68
CA ILE A 239 -15.24 28.18 15.73
C ILE A 239 -15.16 27.67 17.17
N LYS A 240 -14.92 28.54 18.15
CA LYS A 240 -14.98 28.16 19.56
C LYS A 240 -16.39 27.70 19.93
N ASP A 241 -17.43 28.44 19.55
CA ASP A 241 -18.82 28.09 19.85
C ASP A 241 -19.22 26.75 19.21
N LEU A 242 -18.75 26.49 17.98
CA LEU A 242 -18.86 25.19 17.32
C LEU A 242 -18.18 24.07 18.12
N LEU A 243 -16.90 24.25 18.48
CA LEU A 243 -16.11 23.23 19.16
C LEU A 243 -16.61 22.96 20.58
N ASP A 244 -17.06 23.99 21.31
CA ASP A 244 -17.70 23.85 22.63
C ASP A 244 -18.96 22.98 22.56
N ASN A 245 -19.73 23.08 21.46
CA ASN A 245 -20.88 22.21 21.22
C ASN A 245 -20.46 20.77 20.88
N ILE A 246 -19.49 20.59 19.99
CA ILE A 246 -19.03 19.27 19.54
C ILE A 246 -18.33 18.50 20.67
N PHE A 247 -17.44 19.14 21.43
CA PHE A 247 -16.71 18.54 22.55
C PHE A 247 -17.53 18.52 23.84
N SER A 248 -18.78 18.08 23.71
CA SER A 248 -19.70 17.89 24.81
C SER A 248 -19.92 16.39 25.08
N LYS A 249 -20.19 16.06 26.35
CA LYS A 249 -20.41 14.67 26.78
C LYS A 249 -21.51 13.94 26.01
N ILE A 250 -22.50 14.67 25.49
CA ILE A 250 -23.63 14.12 24.74
C ILE A 250 -23.23 13.57 23.37
N TYR A 251 -22.09 14.01 22.83
CA TYR A 251 -21.55 13.55 21.54
C TYR A 251 -20.37 12.61 21.70
N SER A 252 -20.06 12.18 22.92
CA SER A 252 -19.03 11.15 23.14
C SER A 252 -19.39 9.85 22.40
N GLY A 253 -18.43 9.31 21.65
CA GLY A 253 -18.57 8.09 20.84
C GLY A 253 -19.05 8.34 19.41
N LYS A 254 -19.43 9.58 19.05
CA LYS A 254 -19.94 9.90 17.71
C LYS A 254 -18.86 9.86 16.63
N GLU A 255 -19.28 9.44 15.44
CA GLU A 255 -18.52 9.47 14.20
C GLU A 255 -18.98 10.69 13.36
N ILE A 256 -18.17 11.75 13.32
CA ILE A 256 -18.47 13.01 12.63
C ILE A 256 -17.98 12.90 11.19
N TYR A 257 -18.90 12.75 10.25
CA TYR A 257 -18.60 12.69 8.82
C TYR A 257 -18.69 14.08 8.20
N ILE A 258 -17.63 14.47 7.49
CA ILE A 258 -17.59 15.69 6.68
C ILE A 258 -17.23 15.29 5.25
N HIS A 259 -17.92 15.86 4.27
CA HIS A 259 -17.72 15.48 2.87
C HIS A 259 -16.50 16.17 2.28
N ASN A 260 -15.52 15.39 1.82
CA ASN A 260 -14.22 15.90 1.37
C ASN A 260 -13.39 16.58 2.48
N LEU A 261 -13.56 16.12 3.73
CA LEU A 261 -12.88 16.61 4.94
C LEU A 261 -11.40 16.91 4.71
N SER A 262 -10.66 15.93 4.16
CA SER A 262 -9.19 15.96 4.10
C SER A 262 -8.62 17.02 3.17
N ASN A 263 -9.38 17.45 2.15
CA ASN A 263 -8.92 18.42 1.17
C ASN A 263 -9.54 19.81 1.36
N PHE A 264 -10.49 19.98 2.28
CA PHE A 264 -11.21 21.24 2.45
C PHE A 264 -11.48 21.59 3.92
N ASP A 265 -12.58 21.12 4.50
CA ASP A 265 -13.12 21.61 5.78
C ASP A 265 -12.11 21.52 6.92
N LEU A 266 -11.42 20.38 7.02
CA LEU A 266 -10.44 20.18 8.07
C LEU A 266 -9.27 21.16 7.96
N ILE A 267 -8.91 21.62 6.76
CA ILE A 267 -7.82 22.59 6.59
C ILE A 267 -8.15 23.89 7.34
N PHE A 268 -9.42 24.31 7.35
CA PHE A 268 -9.86 25.50 8.07
C PHE A 268 -10.02 25.24 9.57
N LEU A 269 -10.58 24.07 9.94
CA LEU A 269 -10.88 23.72 11.34
C LEU A 269 -9.64 23.29 12.13
N TYR A 270 -8.67 22.64 11.50
CA TYR A 270 -7.57 21.95 12.16
C TYR A 270 -6.75 22.87 13.06
N LYS A 271 -6.43 24.09 12.58
CA LYS A 271 -5.69 25.08 13.40
C LYS A 271 -6.43 25.46 14.68
N TYR A 272 -7.76 25.45 14.68
CA TYR A 272 -8.57 25.77 15.86
C TYR A 272 -8.69 24.56 16.77
N ILE A 273 -8.86 23.36 16.19
CA ILE A 273 -8.92 22.09 16.93
C ILE A 273 -7.62 21.85 17.72
N ILE A 274 -6.44 21.97 17.08
CA ILE A 274 -5.16 21.69 17.77
C ILE A 274 -4.84 22.68 18.89
N ASN A 275 -5.40 23.88 18.82
CA ASN A 275 -5.22 24.93 19.82
C ASN A 275 -6.34 24.95 20.86
N TYR A 276 -7.33 24.06 20.75
CA TYR A 276 -8.41 23.95 21.73
C TYR A 276 -7.87 23.28 23.02
N PRO A 277 -8.20 23.82 24.20
CA PRO A 277 -7.61 23.37 25.45
C PRO A 277 -8.03 21.95 25.83
N ASN A 278 -7.14 21.21 26.49
CA ASN A 278 -7.41 19.89 27.09
C ASN A 278 -7.87 18.81 26.10
N LEU A 279 -7.30 18.80 24.89
CA LEU A 279 -7.50 17.74 23.90
C LEU A 279 -6.28 16.81 23.81
N ASN A 280 -6.55 15.53 23.54
CA ASN A 280 -5.56 14.59 23.02
C ASN A 280 -6.00 14.13 21.64
N ILE A 281 -5.15 14.33 20.63
CA ILE A 281 -5.49 14.16 19.22
C ILE A 281 -4.63 13.05 18.62
N THR A 282 -5.27 12.04 18.02
CA THR A 282 -4.60 10.92 17.35
C THR A 282 -5.01 10.88 15.88
N PRO A 283 -4.22 11.50 14.98
CA PRO A 283 -4.53 11.51 13.55
C PRO A 283 -4.04 10.23 12.86
N ILE A 284 -4.82 9.77 11.88
CA ILE A 284 -4.40 8.78 10.88
C ILE A 284 -4.27 9.52 9.56
N ILE A 285 -3.04 9.63 9.04
CA ILE A 285 -2.73 10.37 7.81
C ILE A 285 -2.06 9.40 6.83
N LYS A 286 -2.45 9.48 5.56
CA LYS A 286 -1.80 8.76 4.47
C LYS A 286 -1.61 9.69 3.28
N ASP A 287 -0.39 9.76 2.77
CA ASP A 287 -0.02 10.57 1.60
C ASP A 287 -0.48 12.04 1.73
N GLY A 288 -0.34 12.61 2.94
CA GLY A 288 -0.76 13.98 3.27
C GLY A 288 -2.26 14.18 3.50
N LYS A 289 -3.09 13.14 3.36
CA LYS A 289 -4.54 13.22 3.56
C LYS A 289 -4.97 12.57 4.87
N PHE A 290 -5.85 13.25 5.61
CA PHE A 290 -6.46 12.71 6.82
C PHE A 290 -7.46 11.60 6.48
N ILE A 291 -7.34 10.47 7.15
CA ILE A 291 -8.30 9.35 7.09
C ILE A 291 -9.23 9.40 8.29
N ASN A 292 -8.68 9.64 9.48
CA ASN A 292 -9.41 9.73 10.73
C ASN A 292 -8.68 10.70 11.66
N LEU A 293 -9.43 11.51 12.40
CA LEU A 293 -8.91 12.32 13.50
C LEU A 293 -9.66 11.94 14.77
N GLU A 294 -9.07 11.06 15.58
CA GLU A 294 -9.62 10.70 16.88
C GLU A 294 -9.23 11.78 17.89
N ILE A 295 -10.22 12.33 18.60
CA ILE A 295 -10.02 13.41 19.56
C ILE A 295 -10.62 12.98 20.89
N TYR A 296 -9.81 13.00 21.94
CA TYR A 296 -10.24 12.77 23.30
C TYR A 296 -10.29 14.09 24.10
N PHE A 297 -11.27 14.23 24.98
CA PHE A 297 -11.54 15.44 25.76
C PHE A 297 -12.17 15.12 27.13
N GLY A 298 -12.40 16.14 27.97
CA GLY A 298 -13.07 15.99 29.27
C GLY A 298 -12.17 16.13 30.50
N GLY A 299 -11.10 16.94 30.43
CA GLY A 299 -10.22 17.22 31.57
C GLY A 299 -9.21 16.11 31.85
N THR A 300 -8.81 15.96 33.12
CA THR A 300 -7.82 14.96 33.54
C THR A 300 -8.35 13.55 33.30
N GLY A 301 -7.75 12.84 32.35
CA GLY A 301 -8.07 11.45 32.03
C GLY A 301 -8.83 11.23 30.72
N TYR A 302 -9.17 12.29 29.96
CA TYR A 302 -9.65 12.17 28.58
C TYR A 302 -10.86 11.20 28.42
N MET A 303 -11.89 11.41 29.25
CA MET A 303 -13.02 10.47 29.40
C MET A 303 -13.95 10.35 28.20
N TYR A 304 -13.96 11.35 27.31
CA TYR A 304 -14.85 11.41 26.15
C TYR A 304 -14.05 11.39 24.86
N LYS A 305 -14.67 10.92 23.77
CA LYS A 305 -14.01 10.94 22.46
C LYS A 305 -14.97 11.18 21.31
N VAL A 306 -14.47 11.76 20.23
CA VAL A 306 -15.14 11.87 18.92
C VAL A 306 -14.15 11.54 17.81
N ASN A 307 -14.67 11.17 16.65
CA ASN A 307 -13.86 10.88 15.47
C ASN A 307 -14.32 11.74 14.30
N PHE A 308 -13.41 12.49 13.68
CA PHE A 308 -13.70 13.18 12.42
C PHE A 308 -13.25 12.30 11.25
N LYS A 309 -14.17 12.07 10.31
CA LYS A 309 -14.00 11.15 9.17
C LYS A 309 -14.33 11.82 7.85
N ASP A 310 -13.55 11.49 6.83
CA ASP A 310 -13.81 11.93 5.47
C ASP A 310 -14.77 10.97 4.77
N SER A 311 -16.00 11.41 4.52
CA SER A 311 -16.98 10.56 3.84
C SER A 311 -16.60 10.24 2.39
N LEU A 312 -15.78 11.08 1.74
CA LEU A 312 -15.36 10.87 0.36
C LEU A 312 -14.44 9.65 0.20
N LEU A 313 -13.74 9.25 1.27
CA LEU A 313 -12.91 8.04 1.28
C LEU A 313 -13.75 6.76 1.30
N LEU A 314 -15.01 6.83 1.72
CA LEU A 314 -15.99 5.73 1.66
C LEU A 314 -16.88 5.83 0.42
N LEU A 315 -17.30 7.04 0.06
CA LEU A 315 -18.26 7.32 -1.00
C LEU A 315 -17.66 8.35 -1.98
N PRO A 316 -16.87 7.91 -2.98
CA PRO A 316 -16.07 8.79 -3.83
C PRO A 316 -16.89 9.44 -4.96
N ASN A 317 -17.95 10.18 -4.61
CA ASN A 317 -18.77 10.98 -5.52
C ASN A 317 -19.22 12.26 -4.82
N SER A 318 -19.69 13.25 -5.59
CA SER A 318 -20.26 14.47 -4.99
C SER A 318 -21.52 14.18 -4.18
N LEU A 319 -21.77 14.98 -3.14
CA LEU A 319 -22.96 14.86 -2.31
C LEU A 319 -24.27 14.88 -3.11
N ASP A 320 -24.39 15.73 -4.13
CA ASP A 320 -25.56 15.75 -5.03
C ASP A 320 -25.79 14.41 -5.74
N LYS A 321 -24.73 13.80 -6.29
CA LYS A 321 -24.82 12.49 -6.95
C LYS A 321 -25.16 11.39 -5.94
N LEU A 322 -24.57 11.44 -4.75
CA LEU A 322 -24.84 10.49 -3.69
C LEU A 322 -26.29 10.60 -3.19
N GLY A 323 -26.79 11.82 -2.98
CA GLY A 323 -28.17 12.07 -2.55
C GLY A 323 -29.18 11.47 -3.52
N LYS A 324 -28.95 11.64 -4.84
CA LYS A 324 -29.78 11.01 -5.88
C LYS A 324 -29.65 9.48 -5.88
N SER A 325 -28.41 8.97 -5.79
CA SER A 325 -28.14 7.52 -5.84
C SER A 325 -28.74 6.75 -4.66
N PHE A 326 -28.72 7.34 -3.47
CA PHE A 326 -29.32 6.76 -2.25
C PHE A 326 -30.77 7.21 -2.03
N ASN A 327 -31.37 7.92 -2.99
CA ASN A 327 -32.74 8.43 -2.97
C ASN A 327 -33.09 9.08 -1.62
N VAL A 328 -32.22 9.96 -1.14
CA VAL A 328 -32.41 10.60 0.16
C VAL A 328 -33.53 11.64 0.08
N LYS A 329 -34.25 11.85 1.18
CA LYS A 329 -35.36 12.80 1.26
C LYS A 329 -34.88 14.23 1.04
N ASN A 330 -33.72 14.56 1.60
CA ASN A 330 -33.13 15.89 1.57
C ASN A 330 -32.05 15.94 0.50
N GLN A 331 -32.39 16.45 -0.68
CA GLN A 331 -31.43 16.67 -1.76
C GLN A 331 -30.68 17.99 -1.56
N LYS A 332 -29.48 18.09 -2.14
CA LYS A 332 -28.70 19.33 -2.17
C LYS A 332 -29.50 20.40 -2.93
N ASP A 333 -29.62 21.59 -2.34
CA ASP A 333 -30.29 22.74 -2.96
C ASP A 333 -29.29 23.54 -3.81
N ILE A 334 -29.74 24.64 -4.42
CA ILE A 334 -28.90 25.56 -5.17
C ILE A 334 -28.58 26.81 -4.32
N PHE A 335 -27.40 27.39 -4.51
CA PHE A 335 -26.97 28.57 -3.75
C PHE A 335 -26.06 29.50 -4.58
N PRO A 336 -26.20 30.85 -4.47
CA PRO A 336 -25.40 31.80 -5.23
C PRO A 336 -24.02 32.04 -4.60
N HIS A 337 -23.14 31.05 -4.65
CA HIS A 337 -21.82 31.12 -3.98
C HIS A 337 -20.99 32.36 -4.37
N LYS A 338 -21.08 32.84 -5.62
CA LYS A 338 -20.29 34.01 -6.07
C LYS A 338 -20.84 35.34 -5.54
N PHE A 339 -22.06 35.37 -4.99
CA PHE A 339 -22.64 36.58 -4.41
C PHE A 339 -22.10 36.87 -3.00
N VAL A 340 -21.54 35.85 -2.35
CA VAL A 340 -21.07 35.96 -0.97
C VAL A 340 -19.78 36.77 -0.90
N SER A 341 -19.82 37.84 -0.12
CA SER A 341 -18.71 38.72 0.17
C SER A 341 -18.88 39.30 1.57
N LYS A 342 -17.82 39.91 2.12
CA LYS A 342 -17.89 40.60 3.42
C LYS A 342 -19.05 41.61 3.50
N ASN A 343 -19.38 42.28 2.40
CA ASN A 343 -20.40 43.31 2.35
C ASN A 343 -21.82 42.76 2.15
N THR A 344 -21.96 41.51 1.73
CA THR A 344 -23.27 40.89 1.44
C THR A 344 -23.71 39.90 2.52
N LEU A 345 -22.90 39.62 3.55
CA LEU A 345 -23.21 38.64 4.61
C LEU A 345 -24.56 38.87 5.30
N ASN A 346 -25.00 40.12 5.43
CA ASN A 346 -26.29 40.50 6.03
C ASN A 346 -27.31 41.03 4.99
N TYR A 347 -27.10 40.72 3.71
CA TYR A 347 -27.97 41.19 2.65
C TYR A 347 -29.39 40.63 2.80
N ILE A 348 -30.37 41.52 2.68
CA ILE A 348 -31.80 41.21 2.57
C ILE A 348 -32.36 42.00 1.40
N GLY A 349 -32.98 41.33 0.42
CA GLY A 349 -33.57 42.00 -0.74
C GLY A 349 -33.94 41.04 -1.87
N ASN A 350 -33.60 41.43 -3.10
CA ASN A 350 -33.88 40.65 -4.30
C ASN A 350 -32.94 39.45 -4.40
N VAL A 351 -33.40 38.39 -5.04
CA VAL A 351 -32.54 37.23 -5.35
C VAL A 351 -31.38 37.68 -6.25
N PRO A 352 -30.12 37.27 -5.99
CA PRO A 352 -28.99 37.60 -6.86
C PRO A 352 -29.21 37.15 -8.31
N SER A 353 -28.58 37.84 -9.27
CA SER A 353 -28.56 37.42 -10.69
C SER A 353 -28.10 35.96 -10.83
N ILE A 354 -28.59 35.28 -11.87
CA ILE A 354 -28.18 33.92 -12.25
C ILE A 354 -26.65 33.77 -12.38
N ASP A 355 -25.94 34.84 -12.75
CA ASP A 355 -24.47 34.85 -12.90
C ASP A 355 -23.72 34.48 -11.62
N TYR A 356 -24.36 34.71 -10.47
CA TYR A 356 -23.81 34.38 -9.16
C TYR A 356 -23.91 32.90 -8.78
N PHE A 357 -24.68 32.12 -9.54
CA PHE A 357 -24.79 30.68 -9.41
C PHE A 357 -23.75 29.96 -10.30
N ILE A 358 -23.49 28.69 -10.00
CA ILE A 358 -22.54 27.86 -10.76
C ILE A 358 -23.34 26.90 -11.66
N ASN A 359 -23.20 27.02 -12.98
CA ASN A 359 -23.79 26.12 -13.98
C ASN A 359 -25.30 25.87 -13.80
N LEU A 360 -26.07 26.92 -13.52
CA LEU A 360 -27.51 26.84 -13.31
C LEU A 360 -28.27 27.19 -14.60
N SER A 361 -29.30 26.42 -14.93
CA SER A 361 -30.23 26.71 -16.03
C SER A 361 -31.25 27.78 -15.65
N GLU A 362 -31.71 28.58 -16.62
CA GLU A 362 -32.73 29.61 -16.40
C GLU A 362 -34.01 29.07 -15.73
N ASP A 363 -34.50 27.89 -16.13
CA ASP A 363 -35.71 27.30 -15.55
C ASP A 363 -35.59 27.08 -14.03
N LYS A 364 -34.47 26.50 -13.59
CA LYS A 364 -34.18 26.27 -12.16
C LYS A 364 -33.95 27.58 -11.41
N TYR A 365 -33.35 28.57 -12.07
CA TYR A 365 -33.18 29.88 -11.48
C TYR A 365 -34.54 30.55 -11.24
N ASN A 366 -35.42 30.55 -12.23
CA ASN A 366 -36.77 31.09 -12.12
C ASN A 366 -37.59 30.37 -11.03
N GLU A 367 -37.47 29.04 -10.92
CA GLU A 367 -38.07 28.27 -9.83
C GLU A 367 -37.55 28.73 -8.46
N TYR A 368 -36.23 28.92 -8.31
CA TYR A 368 -35.64 29.42 -7.07
C TYR A 368 -36.13 30.82 -6.73
N VAL A 369 -36.14 31.74 -7.71
CA VAL A 369 -36.61 33.12 -7.54
C VAL A 369 -38.07 33.16 -7.10
N SER A 370 -38.91 32.28 -7.64
CA SER A 370 -40.35 32.21 -7.31
C SER A 370 -40.64 31.88 -5.83
N ARG A 371 -39.64 31.40 -5.08
CA ARG A 371 -39.75 31.11 -3.65
C ARG A 371 -39.75 32.39 -2.79
N PHE A 372 -39.40 33.54 -3.38
CA PHE A 372 -39.18 34.80 -2.67
C PHE A 372 -40.03 35.94 -3.23
N ASN A 373 -40.37 36.89 -2.36
CA ASN A 373 -41.07 38.12 -2.73
C ASN A 373 -40.24 39.33 -2.26
N ASN A 374 -39.06 39.52 -2.87
CA ASN A 374 -38.06 40.55 -2.54
C ASN A 374 -37.58 40.55 -1.08
N ASN A 375 -37.63 39.39 -0.43
CA ASN A 375 -37.24 39.16 0.96
C ASN A 375 -36.15 38.10 1.11
N TRP A 376 -35.36 37.88 0.06
CA TRP A 376 -34.25 36.93 0.06
C TRP A 376 -33.17 37.39 1.04
N SER A 377 -32.82 36.54 2.00
CA SER A 377 -31.81 36.82 3.03
C SER A 377 -30.64 35.87 2.87
N LEU A 378 -29.44 36.41 2.65
CA LEU A 378 -28.23 35.59 2.45
C LEU A 378 -28.01 34.67 3.65
N LYS A 379 -28.11 35.23 4.85
CA LYS A 379 -27.93 34.50 6.12
C LYS A 379 -28.93 33.34 6.26
N ASN A 380 -30.21 33.59 6.00
CA ASN A 380 -31.22 32.53 6.16
C ASN A 380 -31.04 31.42 5.13
N GLU A 381 -30.73 31.80 3.89
CA GLU A 381 -30.59 30.85 2.79
C GLU A 381 -29.32 30.01 2.88
N VAL A 382 -28.19 30.59 3.29
CA VAL A 382 -26.96 29.80 3.51
C VAL A 382 -27.11 28.86 4.69
N ILE A 383 -27.73 29.29 5.80
CA ILE A 383 -27.98 28.41 6.95
C ILE A 383 -28.84 27.23 6.49
N LYS A 384 -29.95 27.50 5.80
CA LYS A 384 -30.82 26.45 5.26
C LYS A 384 -30.08 25.51 4.31
N TYR A 385 -29.25 26.04 3.42
CA TYR A 385 -28.45 25.27 2.47
C TYR A 385 -27.41 24.37 3.17
N CYS A 386 -26.64 24.92 4.10
CA CYS A 386 -25.59 24.21 4.85
C CYS A 386 -26.19 23.13 5.77
N GLU A 387 -27.33 23.43 6.42
CA GLU A 387 -28.09 22.44 7.20
C GLU A 387 -28.62 21.31 6.31
N GLN A 388 -29.14 21.65 5.13
CA GLN A 388 -29.62 20.68 4.16
C GLN A 388 -28.49 19.75 3.69
N ASP A 389 -27.29 20.28 3.45
CA ASP A 389 -26.11 19.47 3.10
C ASP A 389 -25.71 18.50 4.22
N CYS A 390 -25.71 18.97 5.47
CA CYS A 390 -25.50 18.10 6.63
C CYS A 390 -26.55 16.97 6.70
N ILE A 391 -27.84 17.31 6.58
CA ILE A 391 -28.94 16.34 6.63
C ILE A 391 -28.84 15.34 5.47
N ALA A 392 -28.56 15.83 4.26
CA ALA A 392 -28.36 15.00 3.07
C ALA A 392 -27.22 14.01 3.29
N LEU A 393 -26.06 14.48 3.76
CA LEU A 393 -24.91 13.63 4.06
C LEU A 393 -25.24 12.59 5.14
N TYR A 394 -25.96 12.99 6.19
CA TYR A 394 -26.37 12.07 7.25
C TYR A 394 -27.24 10.95 6.69
N GLN A 395 -28.24 11.29 5.88
CA GLN A 395 -29.13 10.33 5.23
C GLN A 395 -28.35 9.40 4.29
N VAL A 396 -27.43 9.93 3.49
CA VAL A 396 -26.56 9.14 2.61
C VAL A 396 -25.73 8.14 3.41
N ILE A 397 -25.03 8.57 4.45
CA ILE A 397 -24.15 7.70 5.26
C ILE A 397 -24.97 6.65 6.01
N ASN A 398 -26.13 7.02 6.55
CA ASN A 398 -26.99 6.09 7.25
C ASN A 398 -27.58 5.03 6.30
N ASN A 399 -28.07 5.44 5.12
CA ASN A 399 -28.59 4.52 4.10
C ASN A 399 -27.49 3.58 3.61
N PHE A 400 -26.32 4.12 3.27
CA PHE A 400 -25.16 3.32 2.87
C PHE A 400 -24.76 2.33 3.98
N GLY A 401 -24.61 2.80 5.21
CA GLY A 401 -24.21 1.96 6.34
C GLY A 401 -25.20 0.84 6.62
N SER A 402 -26.50 1.14 6.54
CA SER A 402 -27.57 0.16 6.76
C SER A 402 -27.58 -0.91 5.67
N GLU A 403 -27.59 -0.52 4.39
CA GLU A 403 -27.55 -1.48 3.28
C GLU A 403 -26.25 -2.28 3.26
N PHE A 404 -25.10 -1.65 3.53
CA PHE A 404 -23.81 -2.32 3.61
C PHE A 404 -23.77 -3.36 4.75
N PHE A 405 -24.34 -3.03 5.91
CA PHE A 405 -24.46 -3.97 7.01
C PHE A 405 -25.45 -5.10 6.71
N LYS A 406 -26.59 -4.80 6.09
CA LYS A 406 -27.59 -5.80 5.70
C LYS A 406 -26.99 -6.82 4.74
N GLU A 407 -26.24 -6.37 3.75
CA GLU A 407 -25.61 -7.23 2.75
C GLU A 407 -24.43 -8.02 3.32
N PHE A 408 -23.54 -7.36 4.09
CA PHE A 408 -22.25 -7.96 4.46
C PHE A 408 -22.06 -8.25 5.95
N SER A 409 -22.95 -7.78 6.82
CA SER A 409 -22.81 -7.83 8.28
C SER A 409 -21.50 -7.17 8.77
N VAL A 410 -21.17 -6.02 8.18
CA VAL A 410 -19.98 -5.22 8.51
C VAL A 410 -20.41 -3.78 8.85
N ASN A 411 -19.97 -3.27 10.00
CA ASN A 411 -20.23 -1.88 10.39
C ASN A 411 -19.21 -0.92 9.79
N ILE A 412 -19.70 0.07 9.02
CA ILE A 412 -18.87 1.07 8.35
C ILE A 412 -18.14 2.00 9.33
N SER A 413 -18.66 2.16 10.55
CA SER A 413 -18.01 2.92 11.63
C SER A 413 -16.59 2.42 11.95
N THR A 414 -16.28 1.15 11.66
CA THR A 414 -14.97 0.55 11.91
C THR A 414 -14.06 0.48 10.68
N THR A 415 -14.47 1.11 9.57
CA THR A 415 -13.79 1.05 8.26
C THR A 415 -13.80 2.44 7.64
N PRO A 416 -12.76 3.26 7.84
CA PRO A 416 -12.78 4.67 7.44
C PRO A 416 -12.67 4.90 5.92
N THR A 417 -12.44 3.84 5.13
CA THR A 417 -12.27 3.94 3.67
C THR A 417 -12.96 2.77 2.98
N LEU A 418 -13.36 2.96 1.72
CA LEU A 418 -13.98 1.91 0.92
C LEU A 418 -13.07 0.66 0.77
N PRO A 419 -11.74 0.79 0.51
CA PRO A 419 -10.85 -0.37 0.54
C PRO A 419 -10.78 -1.08 1.89
N SER A 420 -10.86 -0.35 3.01
CA SER A 420 -10.92 -0.96 4.34
C SER A 420 -12.23 -1.71 4.55
N ALA A 421 -13.34 -1.15 4.08
CA ALA A 421 -14.67 -1.76 4.13
C ALA A 421 -14.70 -3.07 3.31
N THR A 422 -14.30 -3.03 2.04
CA THR A 422 -14.29 -4.21 1.16
C THR A 422 -13.33 -5.28 1.66
N PHE A 423 -12.16 -4.89 2.17
CA PHE A 423 -11.22 -5.86 2.74
C PHE A 423 -11.74 -6.51 4.02
N ARG A 424 -12.45 -5.76 4.86
CA ARG A 424 -13.14 -6.32 6.03
C ARG A 424 -14.21 -7.32 5.61
N VAL A 425 -15.03 -6.98 4.60
CA VAL A 425 -16.04 -7.89 4.02
C VAL A 425 -15.38 -9.18 3.52
N TYR A 426 -14.28 -9.09 2.77
CA TYR A 426 -13.53 -10.28 2.35
C TYR A 426 -13.13 -11.14 3.54
N ARG A 427 -12.51 -10.53 4.57
CA ARG A 427 -12.04 -11.26 5.75
C ARG A 427 -13.15 -11.86 6.58
N SER A 428 -14.33 -11.24 6.66
CA SER A 428 -15.44 -11.76 7.48
C SER A 428 -16.34 -12.75 6.74
N ASN A 429 -16.56 -12.55 5.44
CA ASN A 429 -17.59 -13.25 4.69
C ASN A 429 -17.00 -14.33 3.78
N PHE A 430 -15.84 -14.07 3.18
CA PHE A 430 -15.35 -14.85 2.04
C PHE A 430 -14.04 -15.59 2.33
N MET A 431 -13.22 -15.11 3.26
CA MET A 431 -11.95 -15.74 3.61
C MET A 431 -12.20 -17.11 4.31
N PRO A 432 -11.67 -18.23 3.80
CA PRO A 432 -11.79 -19.52 4.47
C PRO A 432 -11.04 -19.57 5.81
N GLU A 433 -11.52 -20.36 6.78
CA GLU A 433 -10.94 -20.42 8.14
C GLU A 433 -9.51 -20.96 8.16
N ASN A 434 -9.20 -21.89 7.28
CA ASN A 434 -7.89 -22.54 7.16
C ASN A 434 -6.88 -21.72 6.33
N VAL A 435 -7.30 -20.61 5.71
CA VAL A 435 -6.42 -19.75 4.93
C VAL A 435 -5.86 -18.65 5.83
N LYS A 436 -4.54 -18.48 5.79
CA LYS A 436 -3.82 -17.39 6.44
C LYS A 436 -2.90 -16.75 5.41
N ILE A 437 -3.03 -15.45 5.21
CA ILE A 437 -2.22 -14.71 4.24
C ILE A 437 -1.06 -14.07 5.01
N PRO A 438 0.20 -14.40 4.72
CA PRO A 438 1.36 -13.76 5.34
C PRO A 438 1.33 -12.24 5.19
N ALA A 439 1.54 -11.51 6.28
CA ALA A 439 1.85 -10.08 6.19
C ALA A 439 3.30 -9.93 5.71
N ILE A 440 3.51 -9.07 4.71
CA ILE A 440 4.82 -8.88 4.05
C ILE A 440 5.32 -7.47 4.33
N GLY A 441 6.56 -7.38 4.80
CA GLY A 441 7.25 -6.11 5.01
C GLY A 441 8.69 -6.14 4.50
N GLY A 442 9.43 -5.07 4.79
CA GLY A 442 10.86 -4.95 4.48
C GLY A 442 11.19 -5.08 2.99
N ASN A 443 12.38 -5.60 2.69
CA ASN A 443 12.90 -5.72 1.32
C ASN A 443 12.02 -6.60 0.42
N MET A 444 11.40 -7.64 0.98
CA MET A 444 10.50 -8.52 0.21
C MET A 444 9.28 -7.75 -0.30
N PHE A 445 8.69 -6.86 0.50
CA PHE A 445 7.60 -6.00 0.04
C PHE A 445 8.06 -5.10 -1.10
N VAL A 446 9.25 -4.53 -1.00
CA VAL A 446 9.82 -3.65 -2.03
C VAL A 446 10.03 -4.42 -3.34
N ASP A 447 10.61 -5.63 -3.27
CA ASP A 447 10.82 -6.50 -4.43
C ASP A 447 9.49 -6.87 -5.12
N LEU A 448 8.47 -7.28 -4.35
CA LEU A 448 7.15 -7.60 -4.89
C LEU A 448 6.47 -6.36 -5.50
N ARG A 449 6.53 -5.21 -4.83
CA ARG A 449 5.96 -3.95 -5.32
C ARG A 449 6.62 -3.51 -6.63
N ASN A 450 7.92 -3.76 -6.80
CA ASN A 450 8.63 -3.47 -8.04
C ASN A 450 8.13 -4.34 -9.20
N GLY A 451 7.73 -5.59 -8.93
CA GLY A 451 7.12 -6.49 -9.90
C GLY A 451 5.61 -6.35 -10.09
N TYR A 452 4.97 -5.43 -9.37
CA TYR A 452 3.53 -5.17 -9.48
C TYR A 452 3.26 -4.06 -10.49
N TYR A 453 2.50 -4.36 -11.55
CA TYR A 453 2.19 -3.46 -12.66
C TYR A 453 0.69 -3.19 -12.75
N GLY A 454 0.34 -2.08 -13.41
CA GLY A 454 -1.06 -1.72 -13.69
C GLY A 454 -1.64 -2.49 -14.88
N GLY A 455 -2.78 -2.00 -15.39
CA GLY A 455 -3.38 -2.53 -16.61
C GLY A 455 -2.50 -2.30 -17.85
N HIS A 456 -2.72 -3.13 -18.87
CA HIS A 456 -2.08 -2.97 -20.17
C HIS A 456 -2.70 -1.77 -20.90
N VAL A 457 -1.87 -0.79 -21.24
CA VAL A 457 -2.27 0.39 -22.02
C VAL A 457 -1.32 0.51 -23.20
N ASP A 458 -1.87 0.35 -24.39
CA ASP A 458 -1.17 0.58 -25.65
C ASP A 458 -1.37 2.03 -26.11
N MET A 459 -0.36 2.57 -26.80
CA MET A 459 -0.45 3.89 -27.43
C MET A 459 -0.99 3.74 -28.85
N TYR A 460 -2.15 4.33 -29.12
CA TYR A 460 -2.70 4.46 -30.47
C TYR A 460 -2.81 5.94 -30.83
N ILE A 461 -2.70 6.24 -32.13
CA ILE A 461 -3.08 7.55 -32.65
C ILE A 461 -4.61 7.58 -32.63
N PRO A 462 -5.27 8.49 -31.89
CA PRO A 462 -6.73 8.54 -31.77
C PRO A 462 -7.36 9.13 -33.04
N LYS A 463 -7.09 8.52 -34.20
CA LYS A 463 -7.57 8.92 -35.51
C LYS A 463 -8.02 7.69 -36.29
N ASN A 464 -9.26 7.75 -36.77
CA ASN A 464 -9.81 6.77 -37.68
C ASN A 464 -9.41 7.13 -39.12
N PHE A 465 -8.21 6.73 -39.54
CA PHE A 465 -7.65 7.13 -40.84
C PHE A 465 -8.51 6.68 -42.03
N ASP A 466 -9.18 5.55 -41.90
CA ASP A 466 -9.93 4.92 -43.00
C ASP A 466 -11.43 5.23 -42.96
N ASN A 467 -11.90 6.08 -42.03
CA ASN A 467 -13.31 6.38 -41.80
C ASN A 467 -14.23 5.14 -41.63
N ASN A 468 -13.66 4.01 -41.21
CA ASN A 468 -14.40 2.77 -41.00
C ASN A 468 -15.15 2.77 -39.66
N LEU A 469 -16.15 1.90 -39.51
CA LEU A 469 -16.84 1.75 -38.23
C LEU A 469 -15.89 1.21 -37.16
N VAL A 470 -15.85 1.85 -35.99
CA VAL A 470 -15.02 1.46 -34.85
C VAL A 470 -15.90 0.84 -33.76
N TYR A 471 -15.50 -0.33 -33.28
CA TYR A 471 -16.18 -1.04 -32.20
C TYR A 471 -15.37 -0.91 -30.89
N HIS A 472 -16.08 -0.70 -29.78
CA HIS A 472 -15.50 -0.67 -28.44
C HIS A 472 -16.00 -1.87 -27.65
N TYR A 473 -15.08 -2.64 -27.09
CA TYR A 473 -15.37 -3.83 -26.28
C TYR A 473 -14.81 -3.63 -24.88
N ASP A 474 -15.62 -3.89 -23.87
CA ASP A 474 -15.22 -3.87 -22.47
C ASP A 474 -15.46 -5.25 -21.84
N VAL A 475 -14.51 -5.68 -21.01
CA VAL A 475 -14.62 -6.94 -20.28
C VAL A 475 -15.36 -6.66 -18.98
N ASN A 476 -16.60 -7.16 -18.89
CA ASN A 476 -17.43 -7.08 -17.70
C ASN A 476 -16.68 -7.59 -16.46
N SER A 477 -16.27 -6.66 -15.59
CA SER A 477 -15.59 -6.97 -14.33
C SER A 477 -14.32 -7.83 -14.51
N LEU A 478 -13.39 -7.39 -15.36
CA LEU A 478 -12.13 -8.09 -15.64
C LEU A 478 -11.43 -8.63 -14.38
N TYR A 479 -11.09 -7.77 -13.41
CA TYR A 479 -10.37 -8.21 -12.20
C TYR A 479 -11.17 -9.21 -11.35
N PRO A 480 -12.45 -8.98 -11.01
CA PRO A 480 -13.28 -9.99 -10.35
C PRO A 480 -13.35 -11.33 -11.10
N HIS A 481 -13.45 -11.31 -12.44
CA HIS A 481 -13.44 -12.54 -13.24
C HIS A 481 -12.12 -13.30 -13.08
N VAL A 482 -10.98 -12.63 -13.25
CA VAL A 482 -9.65 -13.26 -13.07
C VAL A 482 -9.47 -13.75 -11.63
N MET A 483 -9.92 -12.99 -10.63
CA MET A 483 -9.90 -13.40 -9.21
C MET A 483 -10.69 -14.67 -8.94
N LYS A 484 -11.77 -14.89 -9.69
CA LYS A 484 -12.64 -16.07 -9.57
C LYS A 484 -12.08 -17.29 -10.29
N THR A 485 -11.43 -17.12 -11.45
CA THR A 485 -11.06 -18.24 -12.34
C THR A 485 -9.60 -18.66 -12.24
N CYS A 486 -8.70 -17.77 -11.80
CA CYS A 486 -7.26 -18.04 -11.78
C CYS A 486 -6.72 -18.49 -10.41
N LYS A 487 -5.53 -19.09 -10.42
CA LYS A 487 -4.79 -19.48 -9.22
C LYS A 487 -4.00 -18.29 -8.67
N TYR A 488 -3.95 -18.14 -7.35
CA TYR A 488 -3.25 -17.03 -6.68
C TYR A 488 -2.21 -17.49 -5.66
N PRO A 489 -1.15 -16.67 -5.45
CA PRO A 489 -0.24 -16.82 -4.32
C PRO A 489 -0.96 -16.80 -2.97
N THR A 490 -0.70 -17.77 -2.10
CA THR A 490 -1.22 -17.74 -0.72
C THR A 490 -0.15 -17.92 0.35
N LYS A 491 1.05 -18.38 -0.03
CA LYS A 491 2.16 -18.67 0.89
C LYS A 491 3.48 -18.20 0.29
N TYR A 492 4.30 -17.60 1.14
CA TYR A 492 5.70 -17.30 0.86
C TYR A 492 6.55 -18.18 1.77
N PHE A 493 7.57 -18.81 1.21
CA PHE A 493 8.42 -19.75 1.97
C PHE A 493 9.92 -19.54 1.72
N ALA A 494 10.30 -18.76 0.71
CA ALA A 494 11.69 -18.47 0.41
C ALA A 494 11.88 -17.12 -0.30
N HIS A 495 13.02 -16.49 -0.02
CA HIS A 495 13.60 -15.38 -0.79
C HIS A 495 15.03 -15.76 -1.13
N PHE A 496 15.52 -15.44 -2.33
CA PHE A 496 16.86 -15.84 -2.72
C PHE A 496 17.53 -14.85 -3.67
N HIS A 497 18.85 -14.92 -3.67
CA HIS A 497 19.72 -14.17 -4.56
C HIS A 497 20.59 -15.14 -5.36
N GLY A 498 20.69 -14.89 -6.67
CA GLY A 498 21.43 -15.73 -7.60
C GLY A 498 20.52 -16.59 -8.46
N ASP A 499 21.15 -17.36 -9.35
CA ASP A 499 20.47 -18.15 -10.36
C ASP A 499 20.07 -19.52 -9.81
N ILE A 500 18.81 -19.65 -9.39
CA ILE A 500 18.27 -20.89 -8.82
C ILE A 500 18.30 -22.07 -9.80
N THR A 501 18.33 -21.82 -11.10
CA THR A 501 18.37 -22.90 -12.10
C THR A 501 19.70 -23.66 -12.08
N LYS A 502 20.75 -23.05 -11.51
CA LYS A 502 22.06 -23.67 -11.29
C LYS A 502 22.19 -24.42 -9.97
N MET A 503 21.17 -24.34 -9.12
CA MET A 503 21.20 -24.93 -7.79
C MET A 503 20.42 -26.23 -7.78
N ASN A 504 21.11 -27.36 -7.90
CA ASN A 504 20.48 -28.69 -7.91
C ASN A 504 19.54 -28.93 -6.71
N GLU A 505 19.87 -28.36 -5.56
CA GLU A 505 19.11 -28.43 -4.31
C GLU A 505 17.76 -27.69 -4.39
N TYR A 506 17.70 -26.61 -5.17
CA TYR A 506 16.58 -25.67 -5.18
C TYR A 506 15.86 -25.58 -6.53
N VAL A 507 16.38 -26.19 -7.60
CA VAL A 507 15.81 -26.09 -8.96
C VAL A 507 14.36 -26.56 -9.03
N LYS A 508 13.95 -27.50 -8.17
CA LYS A 508 12.54 -27.92 -8.06
C LYS A 508 11.63 -26.77 -7.64
N LEU A 509 12.10 -25.86 -6.81
CA LEU A 509 11.33 -24.67 -6.41
C LEU A 509 11.00 -23.80 -7.62
N PHE A 510 11.92 -23.70 -8.59
CA PHE A 510 11.69 -22.95 -9.83
C PHE A 510 10.67 -23.59 -10.76
N ASN A 511 10.68 -24.92 -10.85
CA ASN A 511 9.78 -25.62 -11.75
C ASN A 511 8.36 -25.78 -11.18
N ASP A 512 8.24 -25.95 -9.87
CA ASP A 512 6.99 -26.38 -9.24
C ASP A 512 6.17 -25.21 -8.64
N PHE A 513 6.74 -24.00 -8.60
CA PHE A 513 6.15 -22.83 -7.92
C PHE A 513 6.22 -21.56 -8.80
N VAL A 514 5.22 -20.68 -8.70
CA VAL A 514 5.14 -19.34 -9.32
C VAL A 514 6.26 -18.51 -8.73
N SER A 515 6.93 -17.69 -9.54
CA SER A 515 7.96 -16.84 -8.98
C SER A 515 7.92 -15.42 -9.46
N PHE A 516 8.19 -14.49 -8.55
CA PHE A 516 8.53 -13.12 -8.90
C PHE A 516 10.04 -13.06 -9.10
N LEU A 517 10.50 -13.09 -10.35
CA LEU A 517 11.92 -13.01 -10.71
C LEU A 517 12.26 -11.67 -11.37
N ARG A 518 12.94 -10.73 -10.71
CA ARG A 518 13.75 -9.73 -11.40
C ARG A 518 14.69 -10.51 -12.32
N VAL A 519 14.73 -10.19 -13.59
CA VAL A 519 15.63 -10.76 -14.61
C VAL A 519 15.99 -9.67 -15.62
N ARG A 520 17.03 -9.90 -16.43
CA ARG A 520 17.21 -9.19 -17.70
C ARG A 520 16.48 -9.96 -18.80
N VAL A 521 15.70 -9.26 -19.60
CA VAL A 521 14.94 -9.85 -20.70
C VAL A 521 15.20 -9.16 -22.02
N LYS A 522 15.02 -9.91 -23.09
CA LYS A 522 14.96 -9.39 -24.45
C LYS A 522 13.56 -9.62 -24.98
N ALA A 523 12.87 -8.55 -25.37
CA ALA A 523 11.53 -8.65 -25.93
C ALA A 523 11.52 -9.55 -27.15
N PRO A 524 10.56 -10.47 -27.28
CA PRO A 524 10.31 -11.12 -28.55
C PRO A 524 9.76 -10.10 -29.56
N SER A 525 10.02 -10.33 -30.85
CA SER A 525 9.44 -9.53 -31.93
C SER A 525 8.00 -10.01 -32.17
N ILE A 526 7.06 -9.44 -31.43
CA ILE A 526 5.61 -9.74 -31.50
C ILE A 526 4.83 -8.44 -31.65
N THR A 527 3.66 -8.51 -32.30
CA THR A 527 2.80 -7.35 -32.60
C THR A 527 2.35 -6.59 -31.37
N HIS A 528 1.97 -7.31 -30.31
CA HIS A 528 1.58 -6.73 -29.03
C HIS A 528 2.59 -7.14 -27.97
N HIS A 529 3.36 -6.16 -27.48
CA HIS A 529 4.36 -6.43 -26.45
C HIS A 529 3.65 -6.79 -25.14
N LEU A 530 4.03 -7.92 -24.54
CA LEU A 530 3.34 -8.46 -23.36
C LEU A 530 4.06 -8.17 -22.04
N LEU A 531 5.30 -7.67 -22.13
CA LEU A 531 6.22 -7.61 -21.01
C LEU A 531 6.27 -6.18 -20.43
N PRO A 532 5.66 -5.92 -19.26
CA PRO A 532 5.63 -4.59 -18.68
C PRO A 532 6.96 -4.19 -18.04
N PHE A 533 7.38 -2.96 -18.29
CA PHE A 533 8.56 -2.33 -17.71
C PHE A 533 8.17 -1.00 -17.06
N LYS A 534 8.80 -0.66 -15.94
CA LYS A 534 8.61 0.64 -15.29
C LYS A 534 9.73 1.58 -15.71
N LEU A 535 9.41 2.58 -16.54
CA LEU A 535 10.29 3.69 -16.88
C LEU A 535 9.74 4.97 -16.25
N ASN A 536 10.53 5.64 -15.40
CA ASN A 536 10.12 6.88 -14.72
C ASN A 536 8.74 6.77 -14.03
N ASN A 537 8.53 5.69 -13.26
CA ASN A 537 7.25 5.35 -12.61
C ASN A 537 6.04 5.09 -13.54
N THR A 538 6.25 5.04 -14.85
CA THR A 538 5.21 4.72 -15.84
C THR A 538 5.36 3.27 -16.30
N THR A 539 4.25 2.53 -16.36
CA THR A 539 4.23 1.18 -16.93
C THR A 539 4.21 1.29 -18.45
N ILE A 540 5.19 0.69 -19.12
CA ILE A 540 5.31 0.65 -20.58
C ILE A 540 5.53 -0.79 -21.04
N TYR A 541 5.20 -1.09 -22.30
CA TYR A 541 5.40 -2.40 -22.91
C TYR A 541 6.46 -2.25 -24.01
N ALA A 542 7.73 -2.26 -23.60
CA ALA A 542 8.85 -1.84 -24.42
C ALA A 542 9.37 -2.93 -25.38
N VAL A 543 10.14 -2.51 -26.39
CA VAL A 543 10.99 -3.36 -27.24
C VAL A 543 12.45 -3.29 -26.81
N GLY A 544 13.27 -4.25 -27.26
CA GLY A 544 14.70 -4.29 -26.95
C GLY A 544 15.06 -5.18 -25.76
N THR A 545 16.09 -4.79 -25.01
CA THR A 545 16.63 -5.55 -23.87
C THR A 545 16.65 -4.66 -22.62
N TRP A 546 16.12 -5.14 -21.50
CA TRP A 546 16.04 -4.38 -20.24
C TRP A 546 16.03 -5.26 -18.98
#